data_AF-A0A9E2XLE5-F1
#
_entry.id   AF-A0A9E2XLE5-F1
#
_cell.length_a   1.000
_cell.length_b   1.000
_cell.length_c   1.000
_cell.angle_alpha   90.00
_cell.angle_beta   90.00
_cell.angle_gamma   90.00
#
_symmetry.space_group_name_H-M   'P 1'
#
loop_
_entity.id
_entity.type
_entity.pdbx_description
1 polymer ?
#
loop_
_entity_poly.entity_id
_entity_poly.type
_entity_poly.pdbx_seq_one_letter_code
_entity_poly.pdbx_strand_id
1 'polypeptide(L)'
;MIGRVQNTPGSVLIDKTKYDIWIACVKQGYQQATLYNHSGVAAVSVGNVLAGGFIGWAVDSATGSDNRYDSPVNITLMPVQPGQPQAPASLPDTFVGVMPPPSPQAAPAQQPPVQPPPAGQQTPGQTGPLTD
;
A
#
# COMPACT_ATOMS: atom_id res chain seq x y z
N MET A 1 -5.99 8.80 -12.97
CA MET A 1 -6.53 7.42 -12.94
C MET A 1 -5.40 6.41 -13.05
N ILE A 2 -5.42 5.30 -12.29
CA ILE A 2 -4.35 4.26 -12.29
C ILE A 2 -4.82 2.88 -12.79
N GLY A 3 -6.12 2.69 -13.03
CA GLY A 3 -6.69 1.48 -13.63
C GLY A 3 -8.20 1.59 -13.78
N ARG A 4 -8.78 0.76 -14.67
CA ARG A 4 -10.23 0.75 -14.98
C ARG A 4 -10.76 -0.68 -15.07
N VAL A 5 -11.94 -0.90 -14.50
CA VAL A 5 -12.74 -2.11 -14.69
C VAL A 5 -14.08 -1.70 -15.29
N GLN A 6 -14.42 -2.21 -16.47
CA GLN A 6 -15.66 -1.81 -17.18
C GLN A 6 -16.90 -2.56 -16.67
N ASN A 7 -16.73 -3.82 -16.28
CA ASN A 7 -17.81 -4.69 -15.84
C ASN A 7 -17.39 -5.41 -14.57
N THR A 8 -18.31 -5.51 -13.61
CA THR A 8 -18.13 -6.30 -12.39
C THR A 8 -18.93 -7.61 -12.50
N PRO A 9 -18.39 -8.74 -12.03
CA PRO A 9 -17.03 -8.91 -11.51
C PRO A 9 -15.95 -8.74 -12.60
N GLY A 10 -14.80 -8.19 -12.22
CA GLY A 10 -13.68 -7.92 -13.12
C GLY A 10 -12.43 -7.56 -12.33
N SER A 11 -11.28 -7.52 -12.99
CA SER A 11 -9.99 -7.24 -12.37
C SER A 11 -9.15 -6.29 -13.21
N VAL A 12 -8.24 -5.58 -12.56
CA VAL A 12 -7.22 -4.74 -13.18
C VAL A 12 -5.93 -4.88 -12.38
N LEU A 13 -4.79 -4.89 -13.07
CA LEU A 13 -3.48 -4.86 -12.42
C LEU A 13 -3.16 -3.42 -12.01
N ILE A 14 -2.74 -3.25 -10.77
CA ILE A 14 -2.32 -1.97 -10.20
C ILE A 14 -0.94 -2.17 -9.60
N ASP A 15 -0.02 -1.26 -9.91
CA ASP A 15 1.31 -1.28 -9.32
C ASP A 15 1.21 -1.04 -7.81
N LYS A 16 2.01 -1.79 -7.06
CA LYS A 16 2.14 -1.56 -5.62
C LYS A 16 2.82 -0.22 -5.41
N THR A 17 2.29 0.55 -4.46
CA THR A 17 2.91 1.79 -4.02
C THR A 17 2.78 1.91 -2.51
N LYS A 18 3.38 2.93 -1.90
CA LYS A 18 3.13 3.30 -0.49
C LYS A 18 1.87 4.12 -0.26
N TYR A 19 1.16 4.45 -1.33
CA TYR A 19 0.04 5.37 -1.29
C TYR A 19 -1.28 4.59 -1.30
N ASP A 20 -2.21 5.06 -0.49
CA ASP A 20 -3.59 4.57 -0.50
C ASP A 20 -4.28 4.95 -1.80
N ILE A 21 -5.27 4.15 -2.19
CA ILE A 21 -6.02 4.37 -3.43
C ILE A 21 -7.50 4.53 -3.15
N TRP A 22 -8.14 5.36 -3.98
CA TRP A 22 -9.60 5.43 -4.06
C TRP A 22 -10.10 4.53 -5.18
N ILE A 23 -11.12 3.74 -4.87
CA ILE A 23 -11.89 2.99 -5.84
C ILE A 23 -13.26 3.66 -5.91
N ALA A 24 -13.57 4.27 -7.05
CA ALA A 24 -14.89 4.82 -7.31
C ALA A 24 -15.68 3.87 -8.21
N CYS A 25 -16.96 3.68 -7.92
CA CYS A 25 -17.87 2.86 -8.71
C CYS A 25 -19.12 3.66 -9.05
N VAL A 26 -19.47 3.66 -10.34
CA VAL A 26 -20.70 4.28 -10.85
C VAL A 26 -21.52 3.24 -11.61
N LYS A 27 -22.84 3.32 -11.48
CA LYS A 27 -23.80 2.50 -12.22
C LYS A 27 -25.07 3.32 -12.42
N GLN A 28 -25.64 3.27 -13.62
CA GLN A 28 -26.89 3.97 -13.91
C GLN A 28 -28.00 3.52 -12.95
N GLY A 29 -28.75 4.48 -12.40
CA GLY A 29 -29.81 4.24 -11.42
C GLY A 29 -29.32 4.03 -9.98
N TYR A 30 -28.01 4.15 -9.74
CA TYR A 30 -27.40 4.06 -8.41
C TYR A 30 -26.64 5.34 -8.09
N GLN A 31 -26.45 5.58 -6.80
CA GLN A 31 -25.55 6.59 -6.28
C GLN A 31 -24.10 6.14 -6.50
N GLN A 32 -23.19 7.11 -6.58
CA GLN A 32 -21.77 6.81 -6.69
C GLN A 32 -21.28 6.24 -5.36
N ALA A 33 -20.55 5.13 -5.40
CA ALA A 33 -19.91 4.55 -4.24
C ALA A 33 -18.39 4.74 -4.33
N THR A 34 -17.76 5.01 -3.18
CA THR A 34 -16.31 5.14 -3.08
C THR A 34 -15.79 4.24 -1.96
N LEU A 35 -14.65 3.60 -2.20
CA LEU A 35 -13.95 2.77 -1.24
C LEU A 35 -12.51 3.27 -1.13
N TYR A 36 -12.05 3.48 0.10
CA TYR A 36 -10.66 3.79 0.41
C TYR A 36 -9.91 2.50 0.67
N ASN A 37 -8.95 2.15 -0.17
CA ASN A 37 -8.18 0.92 -0.05
C ASN A 37 -6.76 1.27 0.45
N HIS A 38 -6.47 0.84 1.68
CA HIS A 38 -5.21 1.14 2.33
C HIS A 38 -4.08 0.27 1.76
N SER A 39 -2.93 0.90 1.54
CA SER A 39 -1.71 0.23 1.13
C SER A 39 -0.98 -0.32 2.37
N GLY A 40 -1.36 -1.51 2.82
CA GLY A 40 -0.80 -2.15 4.01
C GLY A 40 0.28 -3.20 3.70
N VAL A 41 1.23 -3.38 4.62
CA VAL A 41 2.14 -4.54 4.61
C VAL A 41 1.37 -5.79 5.02
N ALA A 42 1.55 -6.90 4.30
CA ALA A 42 0.98 -8.17 4.73
C ALA A 42 1.69 -8.61 6.03
N ALA A 43 0.95 -8.73 7.13
CA ALA A 43 1.47 -9.08 8.47
C ALA A 43 2.16 -10.45 8.57
N VAL A 44 2.27 -11.21 7.48
CA VAL A 44 2.85 -12.57 7.41
C VAL A 44 4.36 -12.55 7.14
N SER A 45 4.99 -11.38 6.95
CA SER A 45 6.44 -11.30 6.65
C SER A 45 7.37 -11.62 7.82
N VAL A 46 6.86 -11.88 9.03
CA VAL A 46 7.69 -12.23 10.21
C VAL A 46 8.27 -13.66 10.13
N GLY A 47 7.80 -14.50 9.20
CA GLY A 47 8.20 -15.91 9.09
C GLY A 47 9.51 -16.21 8.31
N ASN A 48 10.06 -15.26 7.53
CA ASN A 48 11.17 -15.54 6.60
C ASN A 48 12.32 -14.52 6.66
N VAL A 49 12.68 -14.04 7.85
CA VAL A 49 13.92 -13.24 8.06
C VAL A 49 15.20 -14.08 7.81
N LEU A 50 15.08 -15.37 7.48
CA LEU A 50 16.20 -16.29 7.32
C LEU A 50 16.78 -16.36 5.89
N ALA A 51 16.07 -15.88 4.86
CA ALA A 51 16.51 -16.04 3.46
C ALA A 51 17.13 -14.78 2.81
N GLY A 52 16.91 -13.58 3.37
CA GLY A 52 17.39 -12.31 2.78
C GLY A 52 17.77 -11.19 3.77
N GLY A 53 17.64 -11.44 5.08
CA GLY A 53 18.04 -10.52 6.14
C GLY A 53 17.18 -9.25 6.24
N PHE A 54 17.32 -8.58 7.38
CA PHE A 54 16.65 -7.31 7.72
C PHE A 54 16.90 -6.19 6.67
N ILE A 55 18.03 -6.24 5.97
CA ILE A 55 18.41 -5.27 4.93
C ILE A 55 17.48 -5.36 3.71
N GLY A 56 17.20 -6.58 3.22
CA GLY A 56 16.30 -6.78 2.08
C GLY A 56 14.89 -6.29 2.40
N TRP A 57 14.39 -6.61 3.60
CA TRP A 57 13.10 -6.12 4.08
C TRP A 57 13.07 -4.58 4.20
N ALA A 58 14.12 -3.95 4.75
CA ALA A 58 14.16 -2.50 4.88
C ALA A 58 14.13 -1.76 3.52
N VAL A 59 14.80 -2.31 2.49
CA VAL A 59 14.77 -1.75 1.13
C VAL A 59 13.40 -1.99 0.47
N ASP A 60 12.82 -3.18 0.63
CA ASP A 60 11.49 -3.51 0.10
C ASP A 60 10.40 -2.64 0.73
N SER A 61 10.46 -2.40 2.04
CA SER A 61 9.56 -1.50 2.76
C SER A 61 9.73 -0.03 2.37
N ALA A 62 10.96 0.41 2.09
CA ALA A 62 11.20 1.78 1.64
C ALA A 62 10.62 2.05 0.24
N THR A 63 10.64 1.03 -0.63
CA THR A 63 10.08 1.09 -1.99
C THR A 63 8.58 0.80 -2.04
N GLY A 64 8.01 0.22 -0.98
CA GLY A 64 6.61 -0.22 -0.92
C GLY A 64 6.34 -1.51 -1.69
N SER A 65 7.39 -2.30 -1.98
CA SER A 65 7.30 -3.56 -2.73
C SER A 65 6.56 -4.66 -1.94
N ASP A 66 6.59 -4.56 -0.62
CA ASP A 66 5.89 -5.41 0.35
C ASP A 66 4.42 -4.99 0.60
N ASN A 67 3.99 -3.86 0.05
CA ASN A 67 2.62 -3.38 0.23
C ASN A 67 1.60 -4.17 -0.60
N ARG A 68 0.37 -4.21 -0.09
CA ARG A 68 -0.79 -4.86 -0.70
C ARG A 68 -2.03 -3.99 -0.51
N TYR A 69 -2.88 -4.03 -1.52
CA TYR A 69 -4.26 -3.56 -1.44
C TYR A 69 -5.17 -4.74 -1.16
N ASP A 70 -6.32 -4.50 -0.51
CA ASP A 70 -7.35 -5.52 -0.35
C ASP A 70 -7.83 -6.00 -1.73
N SER A 71 -7.91 -7.32 -1.90
CA SER A 71 -8.40 -7.97 -3.11
C SER A 71 -8.86 -9.39 -2.78
N PRO A 72 -10.10 -9.80 -3.12
CA PRO A 72 -11.12 -9.01 -3.83
C PRO A 72 -11.79 -7.97 -2.95
N VAL A 73 -12.30 -6.88 -3.55
CA VAL A 73 -13.15 -5.89 -2.88
C VAL A 73 -14.60 -6.00 -3.35
N ASN A 74 -15.54 -5.89 -2.40
CA ASN A 74 -16.97 -5.84 -2.70
C ASN A 74 -17.49 -4.44 -2.37
N ILE A 75 -18.08 -3.77 -3.36
CA ILE A 75 -18.63 -2.41 -3.20
C ILE A 75 -20.16 -2.49 -3.33
N THR A 76 -20.87 -2.09 -2.29
CA THR A 76 -22.34 -2.03 -2.29
C THR A 76 -22.80 -0.68 -2.84
N LEU A 77 -23.67 -0.71 -3.86
CA LEU A 77 -24.25 0.50 -4.44
C LEU A 77 -25.68 0.71 -3.94
N MET A 78 -26.02 1.96 -3.62
CA MET A 78 -27.37 2.35 -3.21
C MET A 78 -28.20 2.80 -4.41
N PRO A 79 -29.42 2.27 -4.63
CA PRO A 79 -30.33 2.80 -5.65
C PRO A 79 -30.65 4.27 -5.42
N VAL A 80 -30.79 5.03 -6.51
CA VAL A 80 -31.25 6.42 -6.44
C VAL A 80 -32.74 6.43 -6.10
N GLN A 81 -33.12 7.26 -5.14
CA GLN A 81 -34.50 7.53 -4.76
C GLN A 81 -34.92 8.89 -5.34
N PRO A 82 -36.23 9.17 -5.50
CA PRO A 82 -36.71 10.47 -5.95
C PRO A 82 -36.11 11.61 -5.11
N GLY A 83 -35.53 12.60 -5.78
CA GLY A 83 -34.86 13.74 -5.13
C GLY A 83 -33.42 13.50 -4.67
N GLN A 84 -32.85 12.32 -4.89
CA GLN A 84 -31.44 12.05 -4.62
C GLN A 84 -30.55 12.27 -5.85
N PRO A 85 -29.31 12.73 -5.66
CA PRO A 85 -28.35 12.86 -6.75
C PRO A 85 -27.99 11.48 -7.32
N GLN A 86 -28.06 11.36 -8.64
CA GLN A 86 -27.62 10.16 -9.36
C GLN A 86 -26.12 10.24 -9.65
N ALA A 87 -25.44 9.08 -9.66
CA ALA A 87 -24.06 9.01 -10.12
C ALA A 87 -23.91 9.51 -11.58
N PRO A 88 -22.76 10.12 -11.92
CA PRO A 88 -22.41 10.36 -13.33
C PRO A 88 -22.45 9.05 -14.14
N ALA A 89 -22.80 9.14 -15.42
CA ALA A 89 -22.84 7.98 -16.32
C ALA A 89 -21.47 7.30 -16.50
N SER A 90 -20.39 8.05 -16.26
CA SER A 90 -19.01 7.58 -16.32
C SER A 90 -18.14 8.29 -15.29
N LEU A 91 -17.12 7.59 -14.79
CA LEU A 91 -16.10 8.19 -13.93
C LEU A 91 -15.22 9.16 -14.74
N PRO A 92 -14.85 10.32 -14.14
CA PRO A 92 -13.85 11.21 -14.72
C PRO A 92 -12.44 10.60 -14.65
N ASP A 93 -11.53 11.03 -15.53
CA ASP A 93 -10.12 10.59 -15.54
C ASP A 93 -9.33 11.03 -14.29
N THR A 94 -9.81 12.10 -13.66
CA THR A 94 -9.30 12.63 -12.39
C THR A 94 -10.40 12.54 -11.34
N PHE A 95 -10.20 11.66 -10.36
CA PHE A 95 -11.08 11.51 -9.21
C PHE A 95 -10.55 12.35 -8.04
N VAL A 96 -11.33 13.35 -7.60
CA VAL A 96 -11.06 14.12 -6.38
C VAL A 96 -11.81 13.46 -5.22
N GLY A 97 -11.16 12.48 -4.60
CA GLY A 97 -11.61 11.91 -3.33
C GLY A 97 -11.21 12.79 -2.16
N VAL A 98 -12.10 12.98 -1.19
CA VAL A 98 -11.73 13.59 0.10
C VAL A 98 -10.99 12.53 0.89
N MET A 99 -9.67 12.69 1.08
CA MET A 99 -8.88 11.79 1.93
C MET A 99 -9.56 11.69 3.31
N PRO A 100 -9.84 10.47 3.82
CA PRO A 100 -10.36 10.36 5.19
C PRO A 100 -9.29 10.94 6.12
N PRO A 101 -9.66 11.47 7.31
CA PRO A 101 -8.64 11.77 8.31
C PRO A 101 -7.79 10.52 8.48
N PRO A 102 -6.45 10.64 8.67
CA PRO A 102 -5.66 9.49 8.99
C PRO A 102 -6.37 8.82 10.16
N SER A 103 -6.80 7.56 9.96
CA SER A 103 -7.12 6.72 11.10
C SER A 103 -5.91 6.80 12.04
N PRO A 104 -6.05 6.53 13.34
CA PRO A 104 -4.87 6.17 14.13
C PRO A 104 -4.28 4.95 13.43
N GLN A 105 -3.39 5.21 12.48
CA GLN A 105 -2.65 4.24 11.74
C GLN A 105 -2.03 3.40 12.85
N ALA A 106 -2.08 2.08 12.73
CA ALA A 106 -0.99 1.32 13.29
C ALA A 106 0.25 2.04 12.76
N ALA A 107 0.95 2.74 13.66
CA ALA A 107 2.11 3.53 13.32
C ALA A 107 2.94 2.69 12.35
N PRO A 108 3.58 3.28 11.32
CA PRO A 108 4.52 2.52 10.48
C PRO A 108 5.32 1.68 11.44
N ALA A 109 5.18 0.34 11.34
CA ALA A 109 5.51 -0.59 12.42
C ALA A 109 6.80 -0.07 13.02
N GLN A 110 6.70 0.49 14.24
CA GLN A 110 7.79 1.28 14.80
C GLN A 110 9.00 0.39 14.63
N GLN A 111 9.97 0.86 13.84
CA GLN A 111 11.20 0.13 13.64
C GLN A 111 11.61 -0.31 15.04
N PRO A 112 11.82 -1.61 15.31
CA PRO A 112 12.48 -1.99 16.54
C PRO A 112 13.69 -1.07 16.65
N PRO A 113 13.86 -0.33 17.76
CA PRO A 113 14.91 0.67 17.86
C PRO A 113 16.19 0.01 17.36
N VAL A 114 16.85 0.66 16.40
CA VAL A 114 18.12 0.19 15.84
C VAL A 114 19.03 0.06 17.05
N GLN A 115 19.18 -1.16 17.56
CA GLN A 115 20.10 -1.39 18.66
C GLN A 115 21.47 -1.03 18.08
N PRO A 116 22.20 -0.06 18.65
CA PRO A 116 23.55 0.22 18.20
C PRO A 116 24.32 -1.11 18.22
N PRO A 117 25.19 -1.37 17.23
CA PRO A 117 25.98 -2.58 17.23
C PRO A 117 26.70 -2.70 18.59
N PRO A 118 26.74 -3.90 19.21
CA PRO A 118 27.41 -4.07 20.48
C PRO A 118 28.85 -3.57 20.35
N ALA A 119 29.22 -2.63 21.22
CA ALA A 119 30.56 -2.07 21.29
C ALA A 119 31.54 -3.22 21.63
N GLY A 120 32.13 -3.85 20.62
CA GLY A 120 32.98 -5.01 20.85
C GLY A 120 33.70 -5.63 19.66
N GLN A 121 33.53 -5.15 18.42
CA GLN A 121 34.27 -5.70 17.28
C GLN A 121 34.88 -4.58 16.43
N GLN A 122 35.87 -3.89 16.99
CA GLN A 122 36.95 -3.30 16.20
C GLN A 122 38.01 -4.40 16.03
N THR A 123 38.10 -5.00 14.85
CA THR A 123 39.20 -5.91 14.51
C THR A 123 40.41 -5.06 14.10
N PRO A 124 41.60 -5.23 14.71
CA PRO A 124 42.80 -4.48 14.35
C PRO A 124 43.24 -4.75 12.91
N GLY A 125 43.74 -3.71 12.25
CA GLY A 125 44.06 -3.68 10.81
C GLY A 125 45.04 -4.75 10.35
N GLN A 126 44.75 -5.28 9.16
CA GLN A 126 45.73 -6.02 8.36
C GLN A 126 46.59 -5.00 7.58
N THR A 127 47.80 -4.76 8.07
CA THR A 127 48.91 -4.22 7.28
C THR A 127 49.84 -5.35 6.87
N GLY A 128 50.16 -5.43 5.58
CA GLY A 128 51.34 -6.13 5.08
C GLY A 128 51.52 -5.88 3.57
N PRO A 129 52.73 -6.09 3.00
CA PRO A 129 54.07 -5.92 3.56
C PRO A 129 54.90 -4.86 2.79
N LEU A 130 55.92 -4.34 3.47
CA LEU A 130 57.00 -3.54 2.87
C LEU A 130 57.91 -4.42 2.01
N THR A 131 58.31 -3.94 0.82
CA THR A 131 59.44 -4.50 0.07
C THR A 131 60.30 -3.32 -0.44
N ASP A 132 61.57 -3.37 -0.04
CA ASP A 132 62.75 -2.50 -0.29
C ASP A 132 62.68 -1.00 0.05
#